data_AF-A6VBF9-F1
#
_entry.id   AF-A6VBF9-F1
#
_cell.length_a   1.000
_cell.length_b   1.000
_cell.length_c   1.000
_cell.angle_alpha   90.00
_cell.angle_beta   90.00
_cell.angle_gamma   90.00
#
_symmetry.space_group_name_H-M   'P 1'
#
loop_
_entity.id
_entity.type
_entity.pdbx_description
1 polymer ?
#
loop_
_entity_poly.entity_id
_entity_poly.type
_entity_poly.pdbx_seq_one_letter_code
_entity_poly.pdbx_strand_id
1 'polypeptide(L)'
;MAEPLNLDLRGLLGVRAQLALATLPPQLRRRLLNNALKRVRVQARRNVSGQASPDGAPFPPRKRKGRRKMLAGLVKPKHLNVTQLNADQGVLGWRNGLMGHIAGQHQDGYTERRTAAQMRRWNRVQPNQACTEKQAKRLRRLGFRVRQAGKRGLSRPSVPWIQEHVGFLQAGLLIRVLRDEQPGPQSWEITLPKRTFLGITQDETGRLVAQLLEQILNSPR
;
A
#
# COMPACT_ATOMS: atom_id res chain seq x y z
N MET A 1 -11.97 5.93 7.06
CA MET A 1 -12.52 6.23 5.72
C MET A 1 -11.67 7.35 5.16
N ALA A 2 -11.14 7.23 3.95
CA ALA A 2 -10.49 8.39 3.32
C ALA A 2 -11.58 9.45 3.13
N GLU A 3 -11.42 10.61 3.76
CA GLU A 3 -12.26 11.77 3.50
C GLU A 3 -12.25 12.00 1.98
N PRO A 4 -13.43 12.07 1.32
CA PRO A 4 -13.45 12.44 -0.08
C PRO A 4 -12.80 13.82 -0.20
N LEU A 5 -11.86 13.98 -1.14
CA LEU A 5 -11.28 15.29 -1.43
C LEU A 5 -12.41 16.23 -1.85
N ASN A 6 -12.88 17.06 -0.93
CA ASN A 6 -13.94 18.02 -1.16
C ASN A 6 -13.29 19.37 -1.45
N LEU A 7 -13.35 19.81 -2.71
CA LEU A 7 -12.72 21.04 -3.16
C LEU A 7 -13.81 22.12 -3.30
N ASP A 8 -13.89 23.05 -2.34
CA ASP A 8 -14.67 24.28 -2.55
C ASP A 8 -13.79 25.30 -3.29
N LEU A 9 -14.17 25.58 -4.53
CA LEU A 9 -13.38 26.41 -5.45
C LEU A 9 -13.73 27.90 -5.32
N ARG A 10 -14.82 28.25 -4.63
CA ARG A 10 -15.33 29.63 -4.59
C ARG A 10 -14.37 30.56 -3.87
N GLY A 11 -13.81 30.14 -2.73
CA GLY A 11 -12.84 30.95 -1.97
C GLY A 11 -11.46 31.08 -2.61
N LEU A 12 -11.15 30.29 -3.64
CA LEU A 12 -9.82 30.18 -4.25
C LEU A 12 -9.71 30.89 -5.60
N LEU A 13 -10.81 31.46 -6.10
CA LEU A 13 -10.91 32.09 -7.41
C LEU A 13 -11.20 33.58 -7.28
N GLY A 14 -10.71 34.39 -8.23
CA GLY A 14 -11.12 35.79 -8.33
C GLY A 14 -12.59 35.94 -8.72
N VAL A 15 -13.21 37.08 -8.39
CA VAL A 15 -14.66 37.35 -8.55
C VAL A 15 -15.16 37.04 -9.97
N ARG A 16 -14.40 37.41 -11.01
CA ARG A 16 -14.76 37.12 -12.41
C ARG A 16 -14.79 35.62 -12.72
N ALA A 17 -13.83 34.85 -12.21
CA ALA A 17 -13.77 33.40 -12.39
C ALA A 17 -14.89 32.68 -11.63
N GLN A 18 -15.26 33.18 -10.44
CA GLN A 18 -16.41 32.66 -9.69
C GLN A 18 -17.72 32.87 -10.46
N LEU A 19 -17.93 34.07 -11.02
CA LEU A 19 -19.12 34.37 -11.82
C LEU A 19 -19.18 33.49 -13.07
N ALA A 20 -18.07 33.38 -13.80
CA ALA A 20 -17.98 32.53 -14.98
C ALA A 20 -18.25 31.06 -14.67
N LEU A 21 -17.75 30.56 -13.52
CA LEU A 21 -18.02 29.20 -13.05
C LEU A 21 -19.50 28.99 -12.71
N ALA A 22 -20.17 30.00 -12.15
CA ALA A 22 -21.60 29.94 -11.80
C ALA A 22 -22.49 29.90 -13.05
N THR A 23 -22.15 30.64 -14.10
CA THR A 23 -22.91 30.71 -15.36
C THR A 23 -22.57 29.59 -16.35
N LEU A 24 -21.68 28.67 -15.98
CA LEU A 24 -21.09 27.71 -16.89
C LEU A 24 -22.10 26.60 -17.25
N PRO A 25 -22.35 26.31 -18.54
CA PRO A 25 -23.26 25.25 -18.95
C PRO A 25 -22.87 23.87 -18.40
N PRO A 26 -23.83 22.98 -18.09
CA PRO A 26 -23.55 21.67 -17.47
C PRO A 26 -22.49 20.82 -18.19
N GLN A 27 -22.49 20.84 -19.53
CA GLN A 27 -21.50 20.12 -20.35
C GLN A 27 -20.08 20.64 -20.12
N LEU A 28 -19.91 21.96 -20.04
CA LEU A 28 -18.62 22.58 -19.82
C LEU A 28 -18.17 22.40 -18.36
N ARG A 29 -19.09 22.39 -17.38
CA ARG A 29 -18.77 22.08 -15.97
C ARG A 29 -18.25 20.66 -15.84
N ARG A 30 -18.91 19.71 -16.51
CA ARG A 30 -18.46 18.32 -16.59
C ARG A 30 -17.07 18.22 -17.22
N ARG A 31 -16.78 18.97 -18.29
CA ARG A 31 -15.46 19.01 -18.94
C ARG A 31 -14.40 19.58 -18.00
N LEU A 32 -14.72 20.65 -17.27
CA LEU A 32 -13.86 21.27 -16.25
C LEU A 32 -13.49 20.28 -15.15
N LEU A 33 -14.49 19.65 -14.53
CA LEU A 33 -14.30 18.66 -13.47
C LEU A 33 -13.46 17.48 -13.95
N ASN A 34 -13.74 16.94 -15.14
CA ASN A 34 -12.96 15.85 -15.72
C ASN A 34 -11.48 16.24 -15.91
N ASN A 35 -11.23 17.44 -16.42
CA ASN A 35 -9.87 17.93 -16.62
C ASN A 35 -9.16 18.18 -15.28
N ALA A 36 -9.83 18.76 -14.29
CA ALA A 36 -9.31 18.97 -12.95
C ALA A 36 -8.89 17.63 -12.30
N LEU A 37 -9.76 16.62 -12.31
CA LEU A 37 -9.45 15.29 -11.77
C LEU A 37 -8.28 14.61 -12.51
N LYS A 38 -8.22 14.76 -13.84
CA LYS A 38 -7.07 14.26 -14.63
C LYS A 38 -5.77 14.96 -14.24
N ARG A 39 -5.80 16.26 -13.94
CA ARG A 39 -4.65 17.03 -13.46
C ARG A 39 -4.22 16.61 -12.06
N VAL A 40 -5.16 16.41 -11.14
CA VAL A 40 -4.90 15.83 -9.79
C VAL A 40 -4.18 14.49 -9.92
N ARG A 41 -4.63 13.62 -10.83
CA ARG A 41 -3.95 12.34 -11.09
C ARG A 41 -2.52 12.53 -11.62
N VAL A 42 -2.29 13.49 -12.52
CA VAL A 42 -0.93 13.78 -13.03
C VAL A 42 -0.04 14.28 -11.89
N GLN A 43 -0.56 15.15 -11.01
CA GLN A 43 0.18 15.63 -9.84
C GLN A 43 0.50 14.48 -8.88
N ALA A 44 -0.47 13.60 -8.59
CA ALA A 44 -0.25 12.42 -7.78
C ALA A 44 0.85 11.51 -8.35
N ARG A 45 0.93 11.38 -9.69
CA ARG A 45 2.03 10.65 -10.35
C ARG A 45 3.38 11.34 -10.19
N ARG A 46 3.42 12.68 -10.23
CA ARG A 46 4.65 13.46 -9.99
C ARG A 46 5.12 13.29 -8.55
N ASN A 47 4.24 13.49 -7.58
CA ASN A 47 4.47 13.26 -6.14
C ASN A 47 5.04 11.86 -5.89
N VAL A 48 4.37 10.84 -6.42
CA VAL A 48 4.82 9.44 -6.30
C VAL A 48 6.13 9.20 -7.04
N SER A 49 6.37 9.79 -8.21
CA SER A 49 7.67 9.66 -8.89
C SER A 49 8.79 10.34 -8.10
N GLY A 50 8.52 11.50 -7.49
CA GLY A 50 9.44 12.22 -6.61
C GLY A 50 9.59 11.57 -5.23
N GLN A 51 8.72 10.63 -4.86
CA GLN A 51 8.61 10.10 -3.49
C GLN A 51 8.38 11.21 -2.46
N ALA A 52 7.53 12.18 -2.79
CA ALA A 52 7.21 13.33 -1.96
C ALA A 52 5.70 13.57 -1.91
N SER A 53 5.26 14.20 -0.84
CA SER A 53 3.89 14.67 -0.64
C SER A 53 3.60 15.93 -1.46
N PRO A 54 2.32 16.31 -1.63
CA PRO A 54 1.95 17.55 -2.31
C PRO A 54 2.70 18.79 -1.79
N ASP A 55 2.95 18.85 -0.47
CA ASP A 55 3.68 19.94 0.18
C ASP A 55 5.21 19.84 0.02
N GLY A 56 5.71 18.88 -0.75
CA GLY A 56 7.14 18.65 -1.00
C GLY A 56 7.85 17.78 0.04
N ALA A 57 7.21 17.46 1.17
CA ALA A 57 7.81 16.61 2.20
C ALA A 57 8.11 15.19 1.68
N PRO A 58 9.30 14.62 1.92
CA PRO A 58 9.64 13.29 1.43
C PRO A 58 8.82 12.19 2.12
N PHE A 59 8.50 11.13 1.40
CA PHE A 59 7.79 9.98 1.97
C PHE A 59 8.64 9.23 3.00
N PRO A 60 8.02 8.71 4.07
CA PRO A 60 8.68 7.80 4.98
C PRO A 60 9.30 6.60 4.26
N PRO A 61 10.54 6.24 4.62
CA PRO A 61 11.27 5.17 3.96
C PRO A 61 10.56 3.83 4.11
N ARG A 62 10.92 2.90 3.23
CA ARG A 62 10.40 1.53 3.30
C ARG A 62 11.19 0.72 4.32
N LYS A 63 10.48 -0.10 5.09
CA LYS A 63 11.11 -1.09 6.00
C LYS A 63 11.99 -2.08 5.23
N ARG A 64 11.60 -2.48 4.02
CA ARG A 64 12.43 -3.31 3.12
C ARG A 64 12.89 -2.50 1.92
N LYS A 65 14.19 -2.52 1.66
CA LYS A 65 14.79 -1.89 0.48
C LYS A 65 14.35 -2.65 -0.78
N GLY A 66 13.93 -1.91 -1.81
CA GLY A 66 13.49 -2.49 -3.08
C GLY A 66 13.62 -1.47 -4.20
N ARG A 67 13.94 -1.94 -5.41
CA ARG A 67 14.35 -1.09 -6.55
C ARG A 67 13.22 -0.20 -7.11
N ARG A 68 11.95 -0.63 -7.01
CA ARG A 68 10.79 0.12 -7.55
C ARG A 68 10.43 1.28 -6.63
N LYS A 69 9.94 2.41 -7.13
CA LYS A 69 9.43 3.54 -6.30
C LYS A 69 8.12 3.19 -5.56
N MET A 70 7.90 3.73 -4.36
CA MET A 70 6.71 3.47 -3.53
C MET A 70 5.46 4.03 -4.17
N LEU A 71 4.33 3.30 -4.13
CA LEU A 71 3.04 3.68 -4.71
C LEU A 71 3.00 3.84 -6.25
N ALA A 72 4.13 3.66 -6.96
CA ALA A 72 4.21 3.85 -8.42
C ALA A 72 3.23 2.99 -9.23
N GLY A 73 2.81 1.85 -8.68
CA GLY A 73 1.75 1.03 -9.27
C GLY A 73 0.35 1.63 -9.10
N LEU A 74 0.04 2.24 -7.95
CA LEU A 74 -1.31 2.68 -7.59
C LEU A 74 -1.76 3.89 -8.42
N VAL A 75 -0.85 4.79 -8.77
CA VAL A 75 -1.15 6.04 -9.48
C VAL A 75 -1.16 5.91 -11.02
N LYS A 76 -0.99 4.70 -11.56
CA LYS A 76 -1.01 4.53 -13.03
C LYS A 76 -2.42 4.82 -13.57
N PRO A 77 -2.54 5.40 -14.79
CA PRO A 77 -3.83 5.71 -15.39
C PRO A 77 -4.74 4.49 -15.56
N LYS A 78 -4.19 3.29 -15.70
CA LYS A 78 -5.01 2.06 -15.75
C LYS A 78 -5.70 1.71 -14.43
N HIS A 79 -5.25 2.27 -13.31
CA HIS A 79 -5.76 1.99 -11.97
C HIS A 79 -6.53 3.17 -11.39
N LEU A 80 -5.92 4.37 -11.41
CA LEU A 80 -6.50 5.61 -10.90
C LEU A 80 -7.20 6.37 -12.04
N ASN A 81 -8.53 6.47 -11.98
CA ASN A 81 -9.39 7.06 -13.02
C ASN A 81 -10.55 7.86 -12.43
N VAL A 82 -11.18 8.66 -13.28
CA VAL A 82 -12.48 9.27 -12.96
C VAL A 82 -13.51 8.15 -12.94
N THR A 83 -14.10 7.90 -11.78
CA THR A 83 -15.05 6.79 -11.52
C THR A 83 -16.48 7.26 -11.54
N GLN A 84 -16.73 8.50 -11.15
CA GLN A 84 -18.03 9.16 -11.23
C GLN A 84 -17.82 10.58 -11.78
N LEU A 85 -18.74 11.05 -12.60
CA LEU A 85 -18.66 12.37 -13.21
C LEU A 85 -20.05 12.83 -13.66
N ASN A 86 -20.53 13.92 -13.08
CA ASN A 86 -21.70 14.67 -13.51
C ASN A 86 -21.33 16.17 -13.63
N ALA A 87 -22.33 17.05 -13.77
CA ALA A 87 -22.10 18.49 -13.95
C ALA A 87 -21.60 19.20 -12.69
N ASP A 88 -21.78 18.62 -11.52
CA ASP A 88 -21.58 19.27 -10.22
C ASP A 88 -20.56 18.53 -9.35
N GLN A 89 -20.30 17.26 -9.64
CA GLN A 89 -19.40 16.38 -8.92
C GLN A 89 -18.61 15.49 -9.88
N GLY A 90 -17.34 15.23 -9.53
CA GLY A 90 -16.61 14.12 -10.09
C GLY A 90 -15.70 13.48 -9.05
N VAL A 91 -15.45 12.18 -9.21
CA VAL A 91 -14.68 11.38 -8.25
C VAL A 91 -13.50 10.73 -8.95
N LEU A 92 -12.29 11.05 -8.50
CA LEU A 92 -11.07 10.34 -8.87
C LEU A 92 -10.85 9.17 -7.90
N GLY A 93 -10.81 7.94 -8.41
CA GLY A 93 -10.71 6.74 -7.59
C GLY A 93 -10.09 5.55 -8.32
N TRP A 94 -10.08 4.40 -7.66
CA TRP A 94 -9.57 3.16 -8.21
C TRP A 94 -10.70 2.26 -8.70
N ARG A 95 -10.57 1.73 -9.92
CA ARG A 95 -11.53 0.73 -10.44
C ARG A 95 -11.54 -0.57 -9.62
N ASN A 96 -10.40 -0.89 -9.01
CA ASN A 96 -10.27 -2.05 -8.13
C ASN A 96 -10.34 -1.58 -6.66
N GLY A 97 -11.36 -2.06 -5.94
CA GLY A 97 -11.60 -1.70 -4.54
C GLY A 97 -10.42 -2.02 -3.62
N LEU A 98 -9.70 -3.14 -3.84
CA LEU A 98 -8.51 -3.47 -3.05
C LEU A 98 -7.39 -2.43 -3.24
N MET A 99 -7.21 -1.95 -4.48
CA MET A 99 -6.21 -0.91 -4.75
C MET A 99 -6.60 0.42 -4.11
N GLY A 100 -7.90 0.76 -4.14
CA GLY A 100 -8.44 1.93 -3.45
C GLY A 100 -8.25 1.84 -1.93
N HIS A 101 -8.50 0.67 -1.34
CA HIS A 101 -8.29 0.44 0.08
C HIS A 101 -6.81 0.59 0.47
N ILE A 102 -5.89 -0.05 -0.26
CA ILE A 102 -4.44 0.09 -0.04
C ILE A 102 -4.00 1.54 -0.21
N ALA A 103 -4.52 2.23 -1.22
CA ALA A 103 -4.23 3.64 -1.45
C ALA A 103 -4.68 4.52 -0.28
N GLY A 104 -5.90 4.30 0.24
CA GLY A 104 -6.41 5.00 1.42
C GLY A 104 -5.53 4.76 2.65
N GLN A 105 -5.17 3.51 2.94
CA GLN A 105 -4.26 3.19 4.05
C GLN A 105 -2.91 3.92 3.92
N HIS A 106 -2.37 4.06 2.70
CA HIS A 106 -1.14 4.82 2.50
C HIS A 106 -1.35 6.33 2.59
N GLN A 107 -2.47 6.85 2.07
CA GLN A 107 -2.79 8.27 2.07
C GLN A 107 -2.90 8.84 3.49
N ASP A 108 -3.56 8.10 4.38
CA ASP A 108 -3.91 8.54 5.73
C ASP A 108 -2.99 7.95 6.81
N GLY A 109 -2.28 6.86 6.48
CA GLY A 109 -1.66 6.00 7.48
C GLY A 109 -2.68 5.00 8.03
N TYR A 110 -2.17 3.87 8.55
CA TYR A 110 -3.03 2.83 9.08
C TYR A 110 -2.30 2.03 10.15
N THR A 111 -2.96 1.76 11.27
CA THR A 111 -2.43 0.87 12.30
C THR A 111 -3.38 -0.31 12.46
N GLU A 112 -2.84 -1.52 12.42
CA GLU A 112 -3.63 -2.73 12.56
C GLU A 112 -3.04 -3.66 13.61
N ARG A 113 -3.86 -4.06 14.56
CA ARG A 113 -3.52 -5.14 15.49
C ARG A 113 -3.64 -6.48 14.77
N ARG A 114 -2.55 -7.24 14.76
CA ARG A 114 -2.50 -8.63 14.27
C ARG A 114 -2.32 -9.60 15.41
N THR A 115 -2.89 -10.79 15.27
CA THR A 115 -2.73 -11.88 16.25
C THR A 115 -1.99 -13.08 15.64
N ALA A 116 -1.31 -13.84 16.50
CA ALA A 116 -0.66 -15.08 16.11
C ALA A 116 -1.67 -16.09 15.54
N ALA A 117 -2.89 -16.14 16.07
CA ALA A 117 -3.96 -17.02 15.58
C ALA A 117 -4.39 -16.68 14.15
N GLN A 118 -4.58 -15.38 13.84
CA GLN A 118 -4.87 -14.94 12.46
C GLN A 118 -3.77 -15.35 11.49
N MET A 119 -2.51 -15.16 11.88
CA MET A 119 -1.36 -15.54 11.03
C MET A 119 -1.27 -17.04 10.79
N ARG A 120 -1.58 -17.89 11.79
CA ARG A 120 -1.65 -19.35 11.62
C ARG A 120 -2.73 -19.75 10.62
N ARG A 121 -3.88 -19.06 10.64
CA ARG A 121 -4.99 -19.32 9.71
C ARG A 121 -4.63 -18.94 8.26
N TRP A 122 -3.82 -17.92 8.07
CA TRP A 122 -3.36 -17.47 6.74
C TRP A 122 -2.18 -18.28 6.20
N ASN A 123 -1.20 -18.58 7.05
CA ASN A 123 -0.04 -19.39 6.68
C ASN A 123 -0.31 -20.86 7.01
N ARG A 124 -1.32 -21.46 6.36
CA ARG A 124 -1.63 -22.88 6.55
C ARG A 124 -0.47 -23.73 6.03
N VAL A 125 0.00 -24.61 6.91
CA VAL A 125 0.99 -25.63 6.59
C VAL A 125 0.20 -26.90 6.27
N GLN A 126 0.59 -27.62 5.22
CA GLN A 126 -0.08 -28.88 4.90
C GLN A 126 0.17 -29.90 6.02
N PRO A 127 -0.82 -30.76 6.35
CA PRO A 127 -0.59 -31.87 7.27
C PRO A 127 0.60 -32.71 6.79
N ASN A 128 1.45 -33.14 7.72
CA ASN A 128 2.64 -33.96 7.45
C ASN A 128 3.66 -33.34 6.48
N GLN A 129 3.62 -32.03 6.24
CA GLN A 129 4.63 -31.36 5.44
C GLN A 129 6.03 -31.56 6.07
N ALA A 130 6.95 -32.14 5.31
CA ALA A 130 8.35 -32.27 5.66
C ALA A 130 9.00 -30.91 5.94
N CYS A 131 10.02 -30.87 6.80
CA CYS A 131 10.73 -29.63 7.06
C CYS A 131 11.48 -29.12 5.81
N THR A 132 11.60 -27.80 5.71
CA THR A 132 12.36 -27.17 4.62
C THR A 132 13.85 -27.43 4.80
N GLU A 133 14.58 -27.49 3.69
CA GLU A 133 16.05 -27.63 3.70
C GLU A 133 16.73 -26.55 4.58
N LYS A 134 16.19 -25.32 4.57
CA LYS A 134 16.66 -24.22 5.42
C LYS A 134 16.48 -24.53 6.92
N GLN A 135 15.34 -25.12 7.30
CA GLN A 135 15.11 -25.55 8.69
C GLN A 135 16.04 -26.69 9.07
N ALA A 136 16.20 -27.71 8.22
CA ALA A 136 17.12 -28.82 8.47
C ALA A 136 18.57 -28.34 8.63
N LYS A 137 19.05 -27.47 7.74
CA LYS A 137 20.37 -26.82 7.86
C LYS A 137 20.50 -25.98 9.14
N ARG A 138 19.42 -25.31 9.57
CA ARG A 138 19.40 -24.54 10.82
C ARG A 138 19.45 -25.43 12.05
N LEU A 139 18.66 -26.49 12.10
CA LEU A 139 18.68 -27.50 13.17
C LEU A 139 20.08 -28.09 13.36
N ARG A 140 20.72 -28.49 12.26
CA ARG A 140 22.12 -28.95 12.31
C ARG A 140 23.01 -27.89 12.93
N ARG A 141 22.98 -26.65 12.44
CA ARG A 141 23.80 -25.55 12.99
C ARG A 141 23.58 -25.32 14.48
N LEU A 142 22.36 -25.52 14.98
CA LEU A 142 22.00 -25.37 16.39
C LEU A 142 22.35 -26.61 17.24
N GLY A 143 23.06 -27.60 16.68
CA GLY A 143 23.50 -28.76 17.44
C GLY A 143 22.43 -29.82 17.64
N PHE A 144 21.38 -29.85 16.80
CA PHE A 144 20.36 -30.91 16.85
C PHE A 144 21.00 -32.30 16.73
N ARG A 145 20.70 -33.16 17.70
CA ARG A 145 21.16 -34.56 17.77
C ARG A 145 19.97 -35.48 18.02
N VAL A 146 20.02 -36.66 17.42
CA VAL A 146 18.99 -37.70 17.55
C VAL A 146 19.66 -39.06 17.70
N ARG A 147 18.93 -39.99 18.32
CA ARG A 147 19.32 -41.40 18.34
C ARG A 147 18.96 -41.99 16.98
N GLN A 148 19.95 -42.54 16.28
CA GLN A 148 19.75 -43.20 14.99
C GLN A 148 19.96 -44.70 15.17
N ALA A 149 19.17 -45.50 14.46
CA ALA A 149 19.38 -46.94 14.39
C ALA A 149 20.81 -47.22 13.92
N GLY A 150 21.48 -48.19 14.55
CA GLY A 150 22.87 -48.55 14.25
C GLY A 150 23.94 -47.64 14.85
N LYS A 151 23.59 -46.57 15.58
CA LYS A 151 24.58 -45.72 16.29
C LYS A 151 24.50 -45.89 17.80
N ARG A 152 25.67 -46.02 18.44
CA ARG A 152 25.81 -46.26 19.89
C ARG A 152 25.37 -45.06 20.76
N GLY A 153 25.25 -43.86 20.18
CA GLY A 153 24.87 -42.65 20.91
C GLY A 153 24.13 -41.60 20.07
N LEU A 154 23.88 -40.44 20.66
CA LEU A 154 23.26 -39.31 19.98
C LEU A 154 24.16 -38.81 18.85
N SER A 155 23.61 -38.75 17.64
CA SER A 155 24.34 -38.37 16.44
C SER A 155 23.68 -37.17 15.77
N ARG A 156 24.48 -36.38 15.05
CA ARG A 156 23.99 -35.22 14.30
C ARG A 156 23.51 -35.70 12.91
N PRO A 157 22.20 -35.70 12.63
CA PRO A 157 21.67 -36.21 11.37
C PRO A 157 22.08 -35.38 10.16
N SER A 158 22.04 -36.01 8.98
CA SER A 158 22.24 -35.34 7.69
C SER A 158 21.02 -34.47 7.34
N VAL A 159 21.16 -33.54 6.39
CA VAL A 159 20.03 -32.70 5.95
C VAL A 159 18.88 -33.54 5.38
N PRO A 160 19.12 -34.51 4.47
CA PRO A 160 18.05 -35.37 3.94
C PRO A 160 17.32 -36.15 5.03
N TRP A 161 18.07 -36.72 5.98
CA TRP A 161 17.49 -37.47 7.10
C TRP A 161 16.51 -36.61 7.91
N ILE A 162 16.87 -35.34 8.20
CA ILE A 162 16.01 -34.42 8.95
C ILE A 162 14.75 -34.07 8.15
N GLN A 163 14.84 -33.93 6.83
CA GLN A 163 13.67 -33.64 6.00
C GLN A 163 12.68 -34.80 5.97
N GLU A 164 13.19 -36.03 5.95
CA GLU A 164 12.37 -37.24 5.96
C GLU A 164 11.72 -37.50 7.32
N HIS A 165 12.43 -37.24 8.42
CA HIS A 165 12.00 -37.65 9.76
C HIS A 165 11.44 -36.52 10.63
N VAL A 166 11.56 -35.25 10.22
CA VAL A 166 11.10 -34.10 11.00
C VAL A 166 10.12 -33.25 10.20
N GLY A 167 8.91 -33.10 10.72
CA GLY A 167 7.87 -32.26 10.12
C GLY A 167 8.18 -30.76 10.21
N PHE A 168 7.57 -29.96 9.35
CA PHE A 168 7.78 -28.51 9.25
C PHE A 168 7.52 -27.78 10.57
N LEU A 169 6.40 -28.08 11.24
CA LEU A 169 6.03 -27.47 12.52
C LEU A 169 6.95 -27.94 13.65
N GLN A 170 7.28 -29.24 13.67
CA GLN A 170 8.21 -29.82 14.64
C GLN A 170 9.59 -29.18 14.53
N ALA A 171 10.13 -29.04 13.31
CA ALA A 171 11.41 -28.38 13.07
C ALA A 171 11.40 -26.92 13.56
N GLY A 172 10.29 -26.20 13.37
CA GLY A 172 10.13 -24.84 13.88
C GLY A 172 10.19 -24.77 15.41
N LEU A 173 9.52 -25.71 16.10
CA LEU A 173 9.55 -25.81 17.55
C LEU A 173 10.96 -26.19 18.07
N LEU A 174 11.58 -27.20 17.48
CA LEU A 174 12.93 -27.65 17.82
C LEU A 174 13.96 -26.53 17.65
N ILE A 175 13.89 -25.76 16.56
CA ILE A 175 14.76 -24.58 16.35
C ILE A 175 14.61 -23.57 17.47
N ARG A 176 13.38 -23.33 17.95
CA ARG A 176 13.11 -22.38 19.03
C ARG A 176 13.70 -22.88 20.35
N VAL A 177 13.43 -24.14 20.71
CA VAL A 177 13.95 -24.78 21.93
C VAL A 177 15.47 -24.78 21.94
N LEU A 178 16.12 -25.16 20.84
CA LEU A 178 17.60 -25.19 20.75
C LEU A 178 18.26 -23.80 20.79
N ARG A 179 17.49 -22.72 20.64
CA ARG A 179 17.98 -21.35 20.80
C ARG A 179 17.64 -20.74 22.15
N ASP A 180 16.94 -21.47 23.01
CA ASP A 180 16.38 -20.97 24.26
C ASP A 180 15.50 -19.71 24.03
N GLU A 181 14.77 -19.69 22.90
CA GLU A 181 13.91 -18.57 22.53
C GLU A 181 12.52 -18.74 23.19
N GLN A 182 12.09 -17.75 23.97
CA GLN A 182 10.74 -17.70 24.52
C GLN A 182 9.67 -17.61 23.40
N PRO A 183 8.43 -18.09 23.64
CA PRO A 183 7.33 -17.91 22.69
C PRO A 183 7.14 -16.42 22.34
N GLY A 184 6.99 -16.14 21.04
CA GLY A 184 6.73 -14.77 20.57
C GLY A 184 5.37 -14.23 21.03
N PRO A 185 5.14 -12.90 20.88
CA PRO A 185 3.91 -12.26 21.33
C PRO A 185 2.66 -12.82 20.63
N GLN A 186 1.55 -12.93 21.37
CA GLN A 186 0.27 -13.39 20.81
C GLN A 186 -0.40 -12.34 19.93
N SER A 187 -0.04 -11.06 20.09
CA SER A 187 -0.48 -9.99 19.21
C SER A 187 0.57 -8.89 19.10
N TRP A 188 0.59 -8.20 17.96
CA TRP A 188 1.45 -7.04 17.70
C TRP A 188 0.71 -6.03 16.84
N GLU A 189 1.14 -4.77 16.90
CA GLU A 189 0.65 -3.71 16.03
C GLU A 189 1.51 -3.58 14.77
N ILE A 190 0.85 -3.41 13.64
CA ILE A 190 1.49 -3.09 12.36
C ILE A 190 1.14 -1.65 12.03
N THR A 191 2.10 -0.76 12.17
CA THR A 191 1.97 0.64 11.78
C THR A 191 2.44 0.83 10.34
N LEU A 192 1.52 1.30 9.50
CA LEU A 192 1.80 1.78 8.15
C LEU A 192 1.90 3.31 8.19
N PRO A 193 3.09 3.89 7.90
CA PRO A 193 3.25 5.33 7.98
C PRO A 193 2.54 6.01 6.81
N LYS A 194 2.01 7.20 7.10
CA LYS A 194 1.31 8.09 6.17
C LYS A 194 2.23 8.51 5.02
N ARG A 195 1.70 8.47 3.80
CA ARG A 195 2.33 8.87 2.55
C ARG A 195 1.28 9.58 1.72
N THR A 196 0.96 10.82 2.08
CA THR A 196 -0.03 11.62 1.35
C THR A 196 0.49 11.88 -0.05
N PHE A 197 -0.18 11.36 -1.06
CA PHE A 197 0.23 11.47 -2.46
C PHE A 197 -0.86 12.04 -3.35
N LEU A 198 -2.13 11.82 -2.98
CA LEU A 198 -3.27 12.56 -3.52
C LEU A 198 -3.42 13.88 -2.76
N GLY A 199 -3.83 14.91 -3.49
CA GLY A 199 -4.00 16.25 -2.96
C GLY A 199 -3.26 17.26 -3.82
N ILE A 200 -3.76 18.49 -3.77
CA ILE A 200 -3.17 19.69 -4.33
C ILE A 200 -3.29 20.75 -3.22
N THR A 201 -2.32 21.63 -3.08
CA THR A 201 -2.41 22.74 -2.12
C THR A 201 -3.55 23.69 -2.51
N GLN A 202 -4.06 24.51 -1.58
CA GLN A 202 -5.15 25.44 -1.90
C GLN A 202 -4.76 26.43 -3.00
N ASP A 203 -3.55 26.99 -2.93
CA ASP A 203 -3.03 27.93 -3.93
C ASP A 203 -2.90 27.31 -5.32
N GLU A 204 -2.34 26.09 -5.39
CA GLU A 204 -2.24 25.37 -6.65
C GLU A 204 -3.62 24.99 -7.20
N THR A 205 -4.59 24.72 -6.33
CA THR A 205 -5.97 24.38 -6.72
C THR A 205 -6.64 25.58 -7.39
N GLY A 206 -6.57 26.77 -6.79
CA GLY A 206 -7.13 28.00 -7.37
C GLY A 206 -6.52 28.31 -8.73
N ARG A 207 -5.18 28.25 -8.84
CA ARG A 207 -4.44 28.46 -10.10
C ARG A 207 -4.82 27.42 -11.16
N LEU A 208 -4.89 26.15 -10.79
CA LEU A 208 -5.27 25.07 -11.68
C LEU A 208 -6.66 25.31 -12.26
N VAL A 209 -7.63 25.63 -11.41
CA VAL A 209 -9.02 25.82 -11.83
C VAL A 209 -9.16 27.05 -12.70
N ALA A 210 -8.52 28.17 -12.34
CA ALA A 210 -8.52 29.37 -13.17
C ALA A 210 -7.98 29.10 -14.58
N GLN A 211 -6.83 28.42 -14.68
CA GLN A 211 -6.24 28.03 -15.97
C GLN A 211 -7.13 27.09 -16.79
N LEU A 212 -7.76 26.11 -16.14
CA LEU A 212 -8.66 25.18 -16.83
C LEU A 212 -9.96 25.87 -17.28
N LEU A 213 -10.47 26.82 -16.49
CA LEU A 213 -11.63 27.62 -16.81
C LEU A 213 -11.37 28.47 -18.06
N GLU A 214 -10.27 29.20 -18.10
CA GLU A 214 -9.85 29.98 -19.27
C GLU A 214 -9.69 29.09 -20.52
N GLN A 215 -9.07 27.92 -20.38
CA GLN A 215 -8.95 26.95 -21.48
C GLN A 215 -10.31 26.47 -22.01
N ILE A 216 -11.29 26.29 -21.12
CA ILE A 216 -12.62 25.81 -21.50
C ILE A 216 -13.44 26.91 -22.16
N LEU A 217 -13.33 28.15 -21.70
CA LEU A 217 -14.00 29.30 -22.29
C LEU A 217 -13.46 29.61 -23.70
N ASN A 218 -12.15 29.40 -23.92
CA ASN A 218 -11.48 29.73 -25.18
C ASN A 218 -11.32 28.55 -26.14
N SER A 219 -11.63 27.32 -25.73
CA SER A 219 -11.57 26.14 -26.61
C SER A 219 -12.84 26.04 -27.45
N PRO A 220 -12.74 25.84 -28.78
CA PRO A 220 -13.91 25.51 -29.59
C PRO A 220 -14.55 24.20 -29.11
N ARG A 221 -15.88 24.13 -29.29
CA ARG A 221 -16.76 23.07 -28.81
C ARG A 221 -16.44 21.72 -29.45
#